data_AF-A0A428RKQ9-F1
#
_entry.id   AF-A0A428RKQ9-F1
#
_cell.length_a   1.000
_cell.length_b   1.000
_cell.length_c   1.000
_cell.angle_alpha   90.00
_cell.angle_beta   90.00
_cell.angle_gamma   90.00
#
_symmetry.space_group_name_H-M   'P 1'
#
loop_
_entity.id
_entity.type
_entity.pdbx_description
1 polymer ?
#
loop_
_entity_poly.entity_id
_entity_poly.type
_entity_poly.pdbx_seq_one_letter_code
_entity_poly.pdbx_strand_id
1 'polypeptide(L)'
;MDQVQRFKVSEQLVREAGKRGLQGAVVRPGYILGSRENGVPNTDHFLIRPCKDCVQLGARSLIINSVNAVPVDHVARVVIASALNPLPGVNVVHVTAHPRLRMNEFLSALEYYGYKASEVDYEEWKTQLEEFVSAGSTEKDQEQSALVPLLHMATSNLPSTTRAPELNDRNAVDVLKADADRWTGVDDSAGEGITRENIGRHLRFLAEIKFMRWPTARGRELPPIAAEIARAQAQWGVGGRGGAA
;
A
#
# COMPACT_ATOMS: atom_id res chain seq x y z
N MET A 1 24.42 -0.44 -7.22
CA MET A 1 23.51 0.68 -7.55
C MET A 1 22.19 0.39 -6.88
N ASP A 2 21.80 1.20 -5.89
CA ASP A 2 20.51 1.02 -5.21
C ASP A 2 19.34 1.23 -6.17
N GLN A 3 18.16 0.78 -5.77
CA GLN A 3 16.96 0.82 -6.60
C GLN A 3 16.53 2.26 -6.95
N VAL A 4 16.75 3.21 -6.04
CA VAL A 4 16.42 4.63 -6.24
C VAL A 4 17.28 5.23 -7.34
N GLN A 5 18.57 4.89 -7.36
CA GLN A 5 19.50 5.36 -8.37
C GLN A 5 19.16 4.81 -9.77
N ARG A 6 18.69 3.56 -9.86
CA ARG A 6 18.21 2.97 -11.13
C ARG A 6 17.04 3.77 -11.71
N PHE A 7 16.05 4.09 -10.89
CA PHE A 7 14.90 4.88 -11.33
C PHE A 7 15.29 6.28 -11.79
N LYS A 8 16.17 6.96 -11.05
CA LYS A 8 16.65 8.30 -11.45
C LYS A 8 17.29 8.31 -12.85
N VAL A 9 18.09 7.28 -13.17
CA VAL A 9 18.72 7.15 -14.50
C VAL A 9 17.67 6.90 -15.58
N SER A 10 16.72 5.98 -15.36
CA SER A 10 15.65 5.71 -16.32
C SER A 10 14.78 6.94 -16.59
N GLU A 11 14.42 7.70 -15.56
CA GLU A 11 13.63 8.92 -15.73
C GLU A 11 14.38 10.01 -16.48
N GLN A 12 15.70 10.14 -16.28
CA GLN A 12 16.52 11.07 -17.07
C GLN A 12 16.51 10.71 -18.55
N LEU A 13 16.63 9.43 -18.90
CA LEU A 13 16.56 8.98 -20.29
C LEU A 13 15.19 9.31 -20.91
N VAL A 14 14.10 9.05 -20.19
CA VAL A 14 12.73 9.35 -20.66
C VAL A 14 12.51 10.86 -20.81
N ARG A 15 13.06 11.67 -19.90
CA ARG A 15 13.04 13.14 -20.00
C ARG A 15 13.83 13.64 -21.22
N GLU A 16 15.01 13.08 -21.50
CA GLU A 16 15.79 13.44 -22.69
C GLU A 16 15.07 13.05 -23.99
N ALA A 17 14.37 11.91 -24.00
CA ALA A 17 13.51 11.55 -25.13
C ALA A 17 12.37 12.57 -25.32
N GLY A 18 11.78 13.06 -24.21
CA GLY A 18 10.77 14.13 -24.25
C GLY A 18 11.27 15.42 -24.87
N LYS A 19 12.51 15.84 -24.57
CA LYS A 19 13.14 17.01 -25.22
C LYS A 19 13.32 16.85 -26.73
N ARG A 20 13.34 15.60 -27.23
CA ARG A 20 13.51 15.25 -28.65
C ARG A 20 12.17 15.01 -29.36
N GLY A 21 11.05 15.34 -28.72
CA GLY A 21 9.71 15.28 -29.33
C GLY A 21 8.85 14.10 -28.90
N LEU A 22 9.34 13.21 -28.03
CA LEU A 22 8.47 12.19 -27.43
C LEU A 22 7.40 12.87 -26.56
N GLN A 23 6.16 12.41 -26.68
CA GLN A 23 5.06 12.81 -25.81
C GLN A 23 4.71 11.66 -24.87
N GLY A 24 4.46 11.97 -23.60
CA GLY A 24 4.07 10.96 -22.62
C GLY A 24 4.21 11.42 -21.18
N ALA A 25 4.25 10.45 -20.27
CA ALA A 25 4.33 10.72 -18.84
C ALA A 25 5.22 9.72 -18.10
N VAL A 26 5.87 10.23 -17.05
CA VAL A 26 6.47 9.43 -15.97
C VAL A 26 5.47 9.43 -14.81
N VAL A 27 4.73 8.35 -14.66
CA VAL A 27 3.74 8.20 -13.58
C VAL A 27 4.44 7.72 -12.30
N ARG A 28 4.28 8.47 -11.22
CA ARG A 28 4.92 8.23 -9.91
C ARG A 28 3.86 8.05 -8.84
N PRO A 29 3.41 6.82 -8.59
CA PRO A 29 2.44 6.56 -7.53
C PRO A 29 3.07 6.54 -6.15
N GLY A 30 2.25 6.80 -5.14
CA GLY A 30 2.52 6.40 -3.76
C GLY A 30 2.54 4.88 -3.58
N TYR A 31 2.39 4.41 -2.35
CA TYR A 31 2.20 2.99 -2.08
C TYR A 31 0.93 2.48 -2.76
N ILE A 32 1.05 1.42 -3.54
CA ILE A 32 -0.07 0.84 -4.27
C ILE A 32 -0.65 -0.30 -3.44
N LEU A 33 -1.89 -0.12 -2.98
CA LEU A 33 -2.65 -1.16 -2.29
C LEU A 33 -3.72 -1.77 -3.20
N GLY A 34 -4.47 -2.72 -2.67
CA GLY A 34 -5.50 -3.44 -3.43
C GLY A 34 -6.58 -2.51 -3.99
N SER A 35 -7.33 -3.01 -4.98
CA SER A 35 -8.42 -2.23 -5.58
C SER A 35 -9.54 -1.98 -4.56
N ARG A 36 -10.29 -0.91 -4.80
CA ARG A 36 -11.40 -0.47 -3.95
C ARG A 36 -12.49 -1.55 -3.82
N GLU A 37 -12.71 -2.29 -4.90
CA GLU A 37 -13.78 -3.28 -5.03
C GLU A 37 -13.35 -4.66 -4.54
N ASN A 38 -12.22 -5.14 -5.06
CA ASN A 38 -11.79 -6.52 -4.79
C ASN A 38 -10.97 -6.66 -3.51
N GLY A 39 -10.41 -5.55 -3.02
CA GLY A 39 -9.69 -5.50 -1.77
C GLY A 39 -8.47 -6.40 -1.70
N VAL A 40 -7.86 -6.80 -2.82
CA VAL A 40 -6.75 -7.74 -2.79
C VAL A 40 -5.40 -7.02 -2.74
N PRO A 41 -4.68 -7.05 -1.60
CA PRO A 41 -3.36 -6.48 -1.52
C PRO A 41 -2.27 -7.50 -1.92
N ASN A 42 -1.08 -7.00 -2.22
CA ASN A 42 0.12 -7.83 -2.21
C ASN A 42 0.52 -8.14 -0.75
N THR A 43 0.64 -9.42 -0.39
CA THR A 43 1.05 -9.87 0.96
C THR A 43 2.46 -9.43 1.35
N ASP A 44 3.33 -9.22 0.36
CA ASP A 44 4.68 -8.72 0.58
C ASP A 44 4.75 -7.21 0.75
N HIS A 45 3.61 -6.51 0.65
CA HIS A 45 3.58 -5.06 0.68
C HIS A 45 3.98 -4.50 2.05
N PHE A 46 4.76 -3.42 2.02
CA PHE A 46 5.31 -2.75 3.20
C PHE A 46 4.27 -2.32 4.24
N LEU A 47 3.06 -1.92 3.80
CA LEU A 47 1.96 -1.55 4.68
C LEU A 47 1.11 -2.74 5.17
N ILE A 48 1.25 -3.92 4.54
CA ILE A 48 0.46 -5.12 4.85
C ILE A 48 1.17 -5.99 5.88
N ARG A 49 2.49 -6.14 5.76
CA ARG A 49 3.31 -6.89 6.72
C ARG A 49 3.15 -6.38 8.18
N PRO A 50 3.18 -5.06 8.46
CA PRO A 50 2.95 -4.54 9.81
C PRO A 50 1.58 -4.90 10.38
N CYS A 51 0.53 -5.04 9.56
CA CYS A 51 -0.79 -5.44 10.05
C CYS A 51 -0.74 -6.83 10.71
N LYS A 52 -0.04 -7.78 10.08
CA LYS A 52 0.15 -9.13 10.62
C LYS A 52 0.91 -9.09 11.93
N ASP A 53 2.02 -8.38 11.96
CA ASP A 53 2.85 -8.31 13.15
C ASP A 53 2.15 -7.61 14.31
N CYS A 54 1.37 -6.55 14.04
CA CYS A 54 0.56 -5.92 15.07
C CYS A 54 -0.47 -6.90 15.67
N VAL A 55 -1.06 -7.77 14.84
CA VAL A 55 -1.99 -8.80 15.31
C VAL A 55 -1.26 -9.90 16.08
N GLN A 56 -0.03 -10.27 15.70
CA GLN A 56 0.77 -11.29 16.39
C GLN A 56 1.25 -10.79 17.76
N LEU A 57 1.79 -9.57 17.81
CA LEU A 57 2.24 -8.90 19.03
C LEU A 57 1.08 -8.52 19.96
N GLY A 58 -0.11 -8.29 19.39
CA GLY A 58 -1.24 -7.73 20.14
C GLY A 58 -1.11 -6.23 20.37
N ALA A 59 -0.15 -5.56 19.72
CA ALA A 59 0.15 -4.14 19.87
C ALA A 59 0.48 -3.49 18.52
N ARG A 60 0.15 -2.20 18.37
CA ARG A 60 0.50 -1.35 17.22
C ARG A 60 1.21 -0.09 17.68
N SER A 61 2.22 0.36 16.92
CA SER A 61 2.96 1.57 17.26
C SER A 61 2.19 2.85 16.92
N LEU A 62 2.27 3.84 17.80
CA LEU A 62 1.81 5.20 17.53
C LEU A 62 2.78 5.93 16.60
N ILE A 63 2.46 5.97 15.30
CA ILE A 63 3.19 6.72 14.28
C ILE A 63 2.24 7.70 13.59
N ILE A 64 2.55 9.00 13.67
CA ILE A 64 1.68 10.07 13.13
C ILE A 64 2.02 10.49 11.70
N ASN A 65 3.00 9.84 11.07
CA ASN A 65 3.39 10.12 9.69
C ASN A 65 2.23 9.86 8.73
N SER A 66 2.10 10.71 7.71
CA SER A 66 1.17 10.48 6.62
C SER A 66 1.59 9.28 5.77
N VAL A 67 0.60 8.52 5.33
CA VAL A 67 0.73 7.36 4.47
C VAL A 67 0.14 7.72 3.12
N ASN A 68 1.01 7.87 2.12
CA ASN A 68 0.60 8.08 0.74
C ASN A 68 0.26 6.72 0.09
N ALA A 69 -0.89 6.14 0.45
CA ALA A 69 -1.37 4.87 -0.10
C ALA A 69 -2.60 5.07 -0.99
N VAL A 70 -2.52 4.54 -2.21
CA VAL A 70 -3.52 4.69 -3.27
C VAL A 70 -4.00 3.32 -3.75
N PRO A 71 -5.29 3.16 -4.06
CA PRO A 71 -5.80 1.95 -4.69
C PRO A 71 -5.20 1.71 -6.09
N VAL A 72 -4.94 0.45 -6.45
CA VAL A 72 -4.34 0.07 -7.75
C VAL A 72 -5.20 0.46 -8.96
N ASP A 73 -6.51 0.43 -8.82
CA ASP A 73 -7.47 0.83 -9.88
C ASP A 73 -7.37 2.33 -10.19
N HIS A 74 -7.19 3.18 -9.17
CA HIS A 74 -6.93 4.60 -9.37
C HIS A 74 -5.60 4.83 -10.11
N VAL A 75 -4.54 4.14 -9.69
CA VAL A 75 -3.23 4.25 -10.35
C VAL A 75 -3.32 3.80 -11.81
N ALA A 76 -3.99 2.69 -12.09
CA ALA A 76 -4.20 2.20 -13.45
C ALA A 76 -4.97 3.23 -14.30
N ARG A 77 -6.00 3.87 -13.72
CA ARG A 77 -6.75 4.93 -14.40
C ARG A 77 -5.87 6.13 -14.73
N VAL A 78 -5.04 6.60 -13.80
CA VAL A 78 -4.10 7.71 -14.08
C VAL A 78 -3.10 7.33 -15.17
N VAL A 79 -2.61 6.09 -15.18
CA VAL A 79 -1.70 5.60 -16.24
C VAL A 79 -2.37 5.65 -17.61
N ILE A 80 -3.59 5.13 -17.72
CA ILE A 80 -4.37 5.14 -18.96
C ILE A 80 -4.67 6.57 -19.40
N ALA A 81 -5.20 7.40 -18.49
CA ALA A 81 -5.49 8.80 -18.76
C ALA A 81 -4.24 9.57 -19.22
N SER A 82 -3.08 9.32 -18.61
CA SER A 82 -1.81 9.95 -18.99
C SER A 82 -1.32 9.52 -20.38
N ALA A 83 -1.60 8.27 -20.77
CA ALA A 83 -1.21 7.74 -22.08
C ALA A 83 -2.13 8.24 -23.20
N LEU A 84 -3.43 8.35 -22.93
CA LEU A 84 -4.44 8.79 -23.92
C LEU A 84 -4.57 10.31 -24.01
N ASN A 85 -4.20 11.03 -22.95
CA ASN A 85 -4.29 12.49 -22.86
C ASN A 85 -2.95 13.10 -22.43
N PRO A 86 -1.87 12.85 -23.18
CA PRO A 86 -0.54 13.31 -22.79
C PRO A 86 -0.49 14.83 -22.76
N LEU A 87 0.07 15.37 -21.68
CA LEU A 87 0.45 16.78 -21.60
C LEU A 87 1.62 17.07 -22.58
N PRO A 88 1.81 18.32 -23.04
CA PRO A 88 2.90 18.65 -23.96
C PRO A 88 4.27 18.22 -23.45
N GLY A 89 4.95 17.36 -24.21
CA GLY A 89 6.25 16.77 -23.87
C GLY A 89 6.14 15.53 -22.96
N VAL A 90 7.19 15.27 -22.18
CA VAL A 90 7.20 14.21 -21.16
C VAL A 90 7.08 14.84 -19.78
N ASN A 91 5.96 14.60 -19.11
CA ASN A 91 5.63 15.21 -17.83
C ASN A 91 5.68 14.19 -16.69
N VAL A 92 5.98 14.66 -15.47
CA VAL A 92 5.83 13.83 -14.28
C VAL A 92 4.39 13.92 -13.80
N VAL A 93 3.75 12.77 -13.58
CA VAL A 93 2.39 12.67 -13.06
C VAL A 93 2.46 11.97 -11.71
N HIS A 94 2.39 12.72 -10.62
CA HIS A 94 2.35 12.15 -9.28
C HIS A 94 0.95 11.63 -8.97
N VAL A 95 0.83 10.41 -8.49
CA VAL A 95 -0.43 9.86 -7.95
C VAL A 95 -0.31 9.86 -6.43
N THR A 96 -0.97 10.83 -5.80
CA THR A 96 -0.99 11.00 -4.35
C THR A 96 -2.37 10.66 -3.78
N ALA A 97 -2.37 10.12 -2.57
CA ALA A 97 -3.58 9.76 -1.85
C ALA A 97 -4.36 10.99 -1.40
N HIS A 98 -5.67 10.94 -1.58
CA HIS A 98 -6.64 11.93 -1.12
C HIS A 98 -7.88 11.24 -0.53
N PRO A 99 -8.10 11.27 0.80
CA PRO A 99 -7.21 11.82 1.83
C PRO A 99 -5.99 10.92 2.10
N ARG A 100 -4.93 11.50 2.68
CA ARG A 100 -3.81 10.74 3.26
C ARG A 100 -4.15 10.37 4.71
N LEU A 101 -4.18 9.07 5.01
CA LEU A 101 -4.26 8.60 6.40
C LEU A 101 -2.92 8.78 7.11
N ARG A 102 -2.95 8.94 8.43
CA ARG A 102 -1.77 8.70 9.28
C ARG A 102 -1.56 7.20 9.49
N MET A 103 -0.33 6.79 9.78
CA MET A 103 -0.02 5.37 10.03
C MET A 103 -0.83 4.80 11.21
N ASN A 104 -1.00 5.56 12.30
CA ASN A 104 -1.84 5.14 13.42
C ASN A 104 -3.32 5.01 13.02
N GLU A 105 -3.84 5.90 12.16
CA GLU A 105 -5.20 5.78 11.62
C GLU A 105 -5.36 4.53 10.76
N PHE A 106 -4.37 4.23 9.92
CA PHE A 106 -4.33 3.01 9.11
C PHE A 106 -4.34 1.74 9.99
N LEU A 107 -3.46 1.66 11.00
CA LEU A 107 -3.36 0.50 11.89
C LEU A 107 -4.53 0.38 12.88
N SER A 108 -5.17 1.50 13.24
CA SER A 108 -6.38 1.49 14.11
C SER A 108 -7.55 0.73 13.49
N ALA A 109 -7.53 0.52 12.16
CA ALA A 109 -8.51 -0.32 11.48
C ALA A 109 -8.52 -1.76 12.03
N LEU A 110 -7.39 -2.27 12.52
CA LEU A 110 -7.30 -3.60 13.13
C LEU A 110 -8.28 -3.73 14.30
N GLU A 111 -8.18 -2.83 15.28
CA GLU A 111 -9.07 -2.82 16.45
C GLU A 111 -10.52 -2.56 16.05
N TYR A 112 -10.75 -1.65 15.09
CA TYR A 112 -12.08 -1.36 14.56
C TYR A 112 -12.80 -2.63 14.04
N TYR A 113 -12.05 -3.56 13.44
CA TYR A 113 -12.57 -4.84 12.93
C TYR A 113 -12.41 -6.02 13.89
N GLY A 114 -12.08 -5.79 15.17
CA GLY A 114 -12.06 -6.82 16.20
C GLY A 114 -10.75 -7.62 16.32
N TYR A 115 -9.66 -7.10 15.75
CA TYR A 115 -8.33 -7.61 16.08
C TYR A 115 -7.82 -7.02 17.40
N LYS A 116 -7.08 -7.82 18.16
CA LYS A 116 -6.36 -7.33 19.35
C LYS A 116 -5.04 -6.73 18.88
N ALA A 117 -4.93 -5.41 18.92
CA ALA A 117 -3.75 -4.64 18.51
C ALA A 117 -3.75 -3.27 19.22
N SER A 118 -3.52 -3.25 20.52
CA SER A 118 -3.58 -2.03 21.33
C SER A 118 -2.51 -1.02 20.91
N GLU A 119 -2.82 0.28 20.94
CA GLU A 119 -1.81 1.32 20.70
C GLU A 119 -0.80 1.38 21.84
N VAL A 120 0.49 1.40 21.48
CA VAL A 120 1.61 1.64 22.39
C VAL A 120 2.62 2.60 21.77
N ASP A 121 3.51 3.16 22.58
CA ASP A 121 4.61 3.99 22.09
C ASP A 121 5.57 3.19 21.19
N TYR A 122 6.23 3.88 20.25
CA TYR A 122 7.09 3.23 19.26
C TYR A 122 8.25 2.44 19.89
N GLU A 123 8.89 2.97 20.94
CA GLU A 123 9.99 2.27 21.61
C GLU A 123 9.50 1.01 22.34
N GLU A 124 8.31 1.05 22.95
CA GLU A 124 7.70 -0.13 23.57
C GLU A 124 7.35 -1.18 22.51
N TRP A 125 6.70 -0.77 21.41
CA TRP A 125 6.39 -1.67 20.29
C TRP A 125 7.65 -2.29 19.70
N LYS A 126 8.72 -1.52 19.56
CA LYS A 126 10.02 -1.99 19.05
C LYS A 126 10.60 -3.05 19.97
N THR A 127 10.62 -2.84 21.28
CA THR A 127 11.09 -3.85 22.25
C THR A 127 10.28 -5.13 22.12
N GLN A 128 8.95 -5.05 22.06
CA GLN A 128 8.09 -6.22 21.87
C GLN A 128 8.39 -6.97 20.56
N LEU A 129 8.65 -6.25 19.45
CA LEU A 129 9.03 -6.86 18.18
C LEU A 129 10.39 -7.55 18.25
N GLU A 130 11.39 -6.93 18.86
CA GLU A 130 12.73 -7.50 19.04
C GLU A 130 12.69 -8.76 19.90
N GLU A 131 11.92 -8.74 20.99
CA GLU A 131 11.68 -9.90 21.85
C GLU A 131 10.96 -11.03 21.11
N PHE A 132 9.90 -10.71 20.35
CA PHE A 132 9.16 -11.68 19.55
C PHE A 132 10.04 -12.38 18.51
N VAL A 133 10.90 -11.63 17.82
CA VAL A 133 11.83 -12.21 16.83
C VAL A 133 12.95 -13.01 17.51
N SER A 134 13.46 -12.54 18.66
CA SER A 134 14.56 -13.18 19.39
C SER A 134 14.14 -14.46 20.12
N ALA A 135 12.89 -14.52 20.60
CA ALA A 135 12.34 -15.71 21.24
C ALA A 135 12.29 -16.91 20.28
N GLY A 136 12.26 -16.66 18.96
CA GLY A 136 12.11 -17.69 17.95
C GLY A 136 10.74 -18.37 18.04
N SER A 137 10.35 -19.09 17.00
CA SER A 137 9.12 -19.90 17.01
C SER A 137 9.30 -21.11 17.92
N THR A 138 9.14 -20.94 19.24
CA THR A 138 9.25 -22.01 20.24
C THR A 138 8.01 -22.92 20.27
N GLU A 139 7.03 -22.67 19.41
CA GLU A 139 5.86 -23.53 19.22
C GLU A 139 5.61 -23.73 17.72
N LYS A 140 5.26 -24.95 17.33
CA LYS A 140 4.90 -25.34 15.95
C LYS A 140 3.72 -24.54 15.36
N ASP A 141 3.06 -23.71 16.17
CA ASP A 141 1.84 -22.97 15.83
C ASP A 141 2.05 -21.44 15.76
N GLN A 142 3.24 -20.92 16.05
CA GLN A 142 3.53 -19.47 15.95
C GLN A 142 4.19 -19.15 14.61
N GLU A 143 3.41 -18.54 13.71
CA GLU A 143 3.88 -18.01 12.43
C GLU A 143 4.98 -16.96 12.63
N GLN A 144 6.06 -17.04 11.85
CA GLN A 144 7.14 -16.05 11.89
C GLN A 144 6.64 -14.62 11.60
N SER A 145 7.28 -13.62 12.21
CA SER A 145 7.01 -12.20 11.93
C SER A 145 7.20 -11.90 10.43
N ALA A 146 6.23 -11.22 9.84
CA ALA A 146 6.32 -10.75 8.46
C ALA A 146 7.27 -9.56 8.30
N LEU A 147 7.69 -8.93 9.40
CA LEU A 147 8.71 -7.88 9.40
C LEU A 147 10.14 -8.41 9.50
N VAL A 148 10.41 -9.71 9.63
CA VAL A 148 11.80 -10.24 9.66
C VAL A 148 12.65 -9.69 8.49
N PRO A 149 12.19 -9.67 7.22
CA PRO A 149 12.97 -9.08 6.12
C PRO A 149 13.17 -7.56 6.20
N LEU A 150 12.39 -6.90 7.04
CA LEU A 150 12.38 -5.44 7.23
C LEU A 150 12.82 -5.04 8.65
N LEU A 151 13.32 -5.98 9.45
CA LEU A 151 13.50 -5.80 10.89
C LEU A 151 14.42 -4.63 11.20
N HIS A 152 15.58 -4.56 10.53
CA HIS A 152 16.52 -3.45 10.71
C HIS A 152 15.85 -2.09 10.49
N MET A 153 15.01 -1.96 9.46
CA MET A 153 14.32 -0.71 9.18
C MET A 153 13.17 -0.45 10.18
N ALA A 154 12.47 -1.50 10.62
CA ALA A 154 11.42 -1.43 11.63
C ALA A 154 11.95 -1.03 13.02
N THR A 155 13.18 -1.45 13.38
CA THR A 155 13.76 -1.22 14.70
C THR A 155 14.75 -0.04 14.74
N SER A 156 15.29 0.40 13.60
CA SER A 156 16.25 1.52 13.58
C SER A 156 15.59 2.85 13.96
N ASN A 157 14.63 3.32 13.16
CA ASN A 157 13.88 4.57 13.41
C ASN A 157 12.72 4.70 12.41
N LEU A 158 11.68 3.88 12.56
CA LEU A 158 10.54 3.88 11.64
C LEU A 158 9.86 5.26 11.53
N PRO A 159 9.67 6.04 12.62
CA PRO A 159 9.05 7.37 12.53
C PRO A 159 9.84 8.39 11.71
N SER A 160 11.18 8.30 11.64
CA SER A 160 11.95 9.23 10.80
C SER A 160 12.07 8.74 9.36
N THR A 161 12.11 7.42 9.14
CA THR A 161 12.35 6.81 7.82
C THR A 161 11.09 6.63 6.97
N THR A 162 9.90 6.78 7.54
CA THR A 162 8.60 6.59 6.84
C THR A 162 7.87 7.89 6.50
N ARG A 163 8.54 9.04 6.59
CA ARG A 163 7.93 10.32 6.23
C ARG A 163 7.69 10.41 4.73
N ALA A 164 6.41 10.35 4.32
CA ALA A 164 6.04 10.52 2.93
C ALA A 164 6.18 12.01 2.52
N PRO A 165 6.81 12.33 1.38
CA PRO A 165 6.84 13.69 0.88
C PRO A 165 5.45 14.15 0.44
N GLU A 166 5.15 15.42 0.67
CA GLU A 166 4.00 16.08 0.05
C GLU A 166 4.35 16.42 -1.41
N LEU A 167 3.54 15.90 -2.34
CA LEU A 167 3.76 16.01 -3.77
C LEU A 167 2.55 16.67 -4.41
N ASN A 168 2.79 17.55 -5.38
CA ASN A 168 1.76 18.16 -6.19
C ASN A 168 1.35 17.19 -7.32
N ASP A 169 0.05 16.97 -7.45
CA ASP A 169 -0.60 16.05 -8.39
C ASP A 169 -1.47 16.75 -9.45
N ARG A 170 -1.28 18.07 -9.66
CA ARG A 170 -2.00 18.85 -10.68
C ARG A 170 -2.00 18.18 -12.06
N ASN A 171 -0.87 17.59 -12.46
CA ASN A 171 -0.80 16.90 -13.75
C ASN A 171 -1.70 15.65 -13.79
N ALA A 172 -1.92 14.97 -12.67
CA ALA A 172 -2.86 13.85 -12.58
C ALA A 172 -4.31 14.36 -12.69
N VAL A 173 -4.63 15.47 -12.02
CA VAL A 173 -5.92 16.16 -12.14
C VAL A 173 -6.20 16.53 -13.60
N ASP A 174 -5.22 17.15 -14.28
CA ASP A 174 -5.39 17.62 -15.66
C ASP A 174 -5.66 16.46 -16.64
N VAL A 175 -4.91 15.35 -16.53
CA VAL A 175 -5.12 14.20 -17.44
C VAL A 175 -6.41 13.46 -17.13
N LEU A 176 -6.83 13.37 -15.86
CA LEU A 176 -8.09 12.72 -15.47
C LEU A 176 -9.30 13.52 -15.93
N LYS A 177 -9.28 14.85 -15.84
CA LYS A 177 -10.34 15.71 -16.39
C LYS A 177 -10.45 15.56 -17.90
N ALA A 178 -9.32 15.62 -18.60
CA ALA A 178 -9.29 15.40 -20.04
C ALA A 178 -9.82 14.01 -20.43
N ASP A 179 -9.53 12.98 -19.62
CA ASP A 179 -10.02 11.63 -19.84
C ASP A 179 -11.53 11.50 -19.63
N ALA A 180 -12.05 12.14 -18.57
CA ALA A 180 -13.49 12.25 -18.32
C ALA A 180 -14.20 12.93 -19.49
N ASP A 181 -13.68 14.07 -19.96
CA ASP A 181 -14.28 14.84 -21.04
C ASP A 181 -14.27 14.12 -22.39
N ARG A 182 -13.23 13.32 -22.67
CA ARG A 182 -12.99 12.74 -24.00
C ARG A 182 -13.40 11.29 -24.15
N TRP A 183 -13.31 10.49 -23.08
CA TRP A 183 -13.36 9.03 -23.18
C TRP A 183 -14.35 8.38 -22.22
N THR A 184 -14.30 8.73 -20.94
CA THR A 184 -14.96 7.92 -19.90
C THR A 184 -16.23 8.53 -19.33
N GLY A 185 -16.38 9.85 -19.37
CA GLY A 185 -17.47 10.57 -18.69
C GLY A 185 -17.40 10.50 -17.16
N VAL A 186 -16.30 10.02 -16.58
CA VAL A 186 -16.12 9.82 -15.13
C VAL A 186 -14.96 10.68 -14.63
N ASP A 187 -15.27 11.73 -13.87
CA ASP A 187 -14.28 12.62 -13.28
C ASP A 187 -13.75 12.09 -11.93
N ASP A 188 -12.60 11.41 -11.98
CA ASP A 188 -11.84 10.94 -10.80
C ASP A 188 -10.74 11.93 -10.37
N SER A 189 -10.78 13.18 -10.84
CA SER A 189 -9.70 14.15 -10.63
C SER A 189 -9.61 14.71 -9.20
N ALA A 190 -10.59 14.43 -8.34
CA ALA A 190 -10.48 14.71 -6.91
C ALA A 190 -9.41 13.86 -6.20
N GLY A 191 -8.91 12.81 -6.88
CA GLY A 191 -7.95 11.88 -6.33
C GLY A 191 -8.60 10.81 -5.44
N GLU A 192 -7.79 9.88 -4.96
CA GLU A 192 -8.27 8.78 -4.12
C GLU A 192 -7.21 8.34 -3.12
N GLY A 193 -7.65 8.03 -1.90
CA GLY A 193 -6.83 7.43 -0.85
C GLY A 193 -7.38 6.07 -0.42
N ILE A 194 -6.68 5.43 0.50
CA ILE A 194 -7.15 4.18 1.09
C ILE A 194 -8.06 4.49 2.26
N THR A 195 -9.31 4.05 2.18
CA THR A 195 -10.30 4.21 3.25
C THR A 195 -10.23 3.07 4.26
N ARG A 196 -10.82 3.26 5.45
CA ARG A 196 -10.97 2.19 6.45
C ARG A 196 -11.74 0.98 5.91
N GLU A 197 -12.67 1.18 4.99
CA GLU A 197 -13.40 0.10 4.34
C GLU A 197 -12.49 -0.71 3.39
N ASN A 198 -11.64 -0.04 2.62
CA ASN A 198 -10.63 -0.71 1.78
C ASN A 198 -9.68 -1.54 2.65
N ILE A 199 -9.20 -0.99 3.77
CA ILE A 199 -8.38 -1.73 4.74
C ILE A 199 -9.15 -2.96 5.25
N GLY A 200 -10.43 -2.82 5.59
CA GLY A 200 -11.27 -3.94 5.98
C GLY A 200 -11.35 -5.06 4.93
N ARG A 201 -11.50 -4.72 3.65
CA ARG A 201 -11.46 -5.72 2.56
C ARG A 201 -10.08 -6.38 2.43
N HIS A 202 -9.00 -5.63 2.62
CA HIS A 202 -7.65 -6.20 2.66
C HIS A 202 -7.52 -7.21 3.81
N LEU A 203 -7.96 -6.85 5.01
CA LEU A 203 -7.93 -7.74 6.17
C LEU A 203 -8.80 -8.99 5.96
N ARG A 204 -9.99 -8.85 5.36
CA ARG A 204 -10.85 -9.98 4.95
C ARG A 204 -10.08 -10.93 4.05
N PHE A 205 -9.51 -10.43 2.96
CA PHE A 205 -8.77 -11.24 2.00
C PHE A 205 -7.61 -11.99 2.67
N LEU A 206 -6.82 -11.29 3.49
CA LEU A 206 -5.68 -11.87 4.21
C LEU A 206 -6.10 -12.98 5.19
N ALA A 207 -7.28 -12.86 5.82
CA ALA A 207 -7.85 -13.90 6.67
C ALA A 207 -8.36 -15.11 5.87
N GLU A 208 -9.00 -14.87 4.72
CA GLU A 208 -9.49 -15.93 3.82
C GLU A 208 -8.34 -16.80 3.27
N ILE A 209 -7.21 -16.17 2.90
CA ILE A 209 -6.02 -16.89 2.43
C ILE A 209 -5.13 -17.43 3.57
N LYS A 210 -5.58 -17.31 4.83
CA LYS A 210 -4.84 -17.73 6.03
C LYS A 210 -3.47 -17.07 6.19
N PHE A 211 -3.28 -15.87 5.62
CA PHE A 211 -2.08 -15.08 5.86
C PHE A 211 -2.09 -14.47 7.27
N MET A 212 -3.28 -14.18 7.80
CA MET A 212 -3.53 -13.78 9.19
C MET A 212 -4.72 -14.54 9.75
N ARG A 213 -4.82 -14.60 11.08
CA ARG A 213 -6.02 -15.11 11.77
C ARG A 213 -7.25 -14.22 11.54
N TRP A 214 -8.43 -14.77 11.78
CA TRP A 214 -9.67 -13.99 11.87
C TRP A 214 -9.71 -13.15 13.15
N PRO A 215 -10.40 -11.98 13.15
CA PRO A 215 -10.62 -11.21 14.36
C PRO A 215 -11.43 -12.03 15.37
N THR A 216 -11.07 -11.92 16.64
CA THR A 216 -11.70 -12.69 17.74
C THR A 216 -12.34 -11.80 18.81
N ALA A 217 -12.03 -10.50 18.81
CA ALA A 217 -12.62 -9.55 19.73
C ALA A 217 -13.86 -8.89 19.13
N ARG A 218 -14.61 -8.16 19.96
CA ARG A 218 -15.75 -7.37 19.50
C ARG A 218 -15.27 -6.24 18.58
N GLY A 219 -15.83 -6.18 17.38
CA GLY A 219 -15.54 -5.14 16.39
C GLY A 219 -16.59 -5.13 15.29
N ARG A 220 -16.42 -4.26 14.30
CA ARG A 220 -17.20 -4.31 13.05
C ARG A 220 -16.82 -5.55 12.26
N GLU A 221 -17.78 -6.11 11.53
CA GLU A 221 -17.49 -7.21 10.63
C GLU A 221 -16.58 -6.75 9.49
N LEU A 222 -15.66 -7.62 9.07
CA LEU A 222 -14.82 -7.39 7.91
C LEU A 222 -15.70 -7.32 6.64
N PRO A 223 -15.61 -6.24 5.83
CA PRO A 223 -16.41 -6.07 4.64
C PRO A 223 -16.30 -7.28 3.70
N PRO A 224 -17.40 -7.71 3.06
CA PRO A 224 -17.38 -8.84 2.15
C PRO A 224 -16.49 -8.53 0.93
N ILE A 225 -15.85 -9.58 0.42
CA ILE A 225 -15.15 -9.60 -0.86
C ILE A 225 -15.80 -10.65 -1.76
N ALA A 226 -15.81 -10.43 -3.07
CA ALA A 226 -16.38 -11.40 -4.01
C ALA A 226 -15.65 -12.75 -3.92
N ALA A 227 -16.39 -13.84 -3.71
CA ALA A 227 -15.85 -15.17 -3.42
C ALA A 227 -14.92 -15.72 -4.53
N GLU A 228 -15.18 -15.33 -5.77
CA GLU A 228 -14.40 -15.70 -6.95
C GLU A 228 -12.97 -15.14 -6.90
N ILE A 229 -12.80 -13.94 -6.33
CA ILE A 229 -11.52 -13.25 -6.25
C ILE A 229 -10.60 -13.92 -5.25
N ALA A 230 -11.13 -14.31 -4.08
CA ALA A 230 -10.37 -15.05 -3.08
C ALA A 230 -9.87 -16.40 -3.63
N ARG A 231 -10.71 -17.09 -4.41
CA ARG A 231 -10.36 -18.37 -5.05
C ARG A 231 -9.35 -18.23 -6.18
N ALA A 232 -9.53 -17.23 -7.06
CA ALA A 232 -8.62 -16.99 -8.17
C ALA A 232 -7.20 -16.67 -7.70
N GLN A 233 -7.05 -15.87 -6.65
CA GLN A 233 -5.72 -15.52 -6.13
C GLN A 233 -5.01 -16.65 -5.40
N ALA A 234 -5.76 -17.51 -4.68
CA ALA A 234 -5.21 -18.71 -4.08
C ALA A 234 -4.64 -19.69 -5.13
N GLN A 235 -5.19 -19.69 -6.35
CA GLN A 235 -4.71 -20.52 -7.46
C GLN A 235 -3.46 -19.96 -8.16
N TRP A 236 -3.28 -18.63 -8.17
CA TRP A 236 -2.19 -17.97 -8.93
C TRP A 236 -0.94 -17.71 -8.09
N GLY A 237 -0.99 -17.98 -6.78
CA GLY A 237 0.10 -17.71 -5.85
C GLY A 237 0.13 -16.24 -5.43
N VAL A 238 -0.13 -15.97 -4.15
CA VAL A 238 -0.11 -14.60 -3.60
C VAL A 238 1.33 -14.23 -3.25
N GLY A 239 1.92 -13.28 -4.00
CA GLY A 239 3.29 -12.78 -3.73
C GLY A 239 4.33 -13.11 -4.81
N GLY A 240 3.99 -12.93 -6.09
CA GLY A 240 4.88 -13.16 -7.23
C GLY A 240 6.08 -12.21 -7.29
N ARG A 241 7.08 -12.42 -6.42
CA ARG A 241 8.50 -12.23 -6.74
C ARG A 241 9.17 -13.60 -6.81
N GLY A 242 8.63 -14.45 -7.68
CA GLY A 242 9.23 -15.71 -8.09
C GLY A 242 9.06 -15.81 -9.59
N GLY A 243 9.96 -15.17 -10.34
CA GLY A 243 10.18 -15.57 -11.72
C GLY A 243 10.71 -17.00 -11.66
N ALA A 244 9.90 -17.96 -12.08
CA ALA A 244 10.43 -19.22 -12.56
C ALA A 244 11.27 -18.88 -13.80
N ALA A 245 12.59 -18.89 -13.61
CA ALA A 245 13.58 -19.00 -14.67
C ALA A 245 14.58 -20.06 -14.22
#